data_AF-A0A6G0UME5-F1
#
_entry.id   AF-A0A6G0UME5-F1
#
_cell.length_a   1.000
_cell.length_b   1.000
_cell.length_c   1.000
_cell.angle_alpha   90.00
_cell.angle_beta   90.00
_cell.angle_gamma   90.00
#
_symmetry.space_group_name_H-M   'P 1'
#
loop_
_entity.id
_entity.type
_entity.pdbx_description
1 polymer ?
#
loop_
_entity_poly.entity_id
_entity_poly.type
_entity_poly.pdbx_seq_one_letter_code
_entity_poly.pdbx_strand_id
1 'polypeptide(L)'
;MSNNQNQSRSLVSQLDQNFALDSLAYHDGLPPKDQKQLANKMVDDELKRFPKAIDAIDESRFSVPDLEQLDTRDPNEALKALELFEAQLMFMDFRKHHLQLAQKYGAGALRQSSSTMKHVSEEIGRKATELKKETFEIHRERKREHALLGKQIKELEEAWNEDSQRVNQLREAIAAKRAQIEASLKNIENIES
;
A
#
# COMPACT_ATOMS: atom_id res chain seq x y z
N MET A 1 24.20 -9.13 16.93
CA MET A 1 23.17 -8.66 15.96
C MET A 1 22.30 -7.50 16.48
N SER A 2 22.21 -7.26 17.79
CA SER A 2 21.36 -6.19 18.36
C SER A 2 21.85 -4.74 18.15
N ASN A 3 23.15 -4.51 17.90
CA ASN A 3 23.69 -3.14 17.81
C ASN A 3 23.27 -2.40 16.52
N ASN A 4 23.18 -3.11 15.39
CA ASN A 4 22.70 -2.53 14.13
C ASN A 4 21.22 -2.16 14.17
N GLN A 5 20.37 -2.95 14.85
CA GLN A 5 18.94 -2.65 14.96
C GLN A 5 18.67 -1.38 15.78
N ASN A 6 19.48 -1.12 16.80
CA ASN A 6 19.36 0.11 17.61
C ASN A 6 19.85 1.35 16.84
N GLN A 7 20.92 1.23 16.04
CA GLN A 7 21.39 2.31 15.17
C GLN A 7 20.39 2.66 14.07
N SER A 8 19.75 1.66 13.44
CA SER A 8 18.70 1.90 12.44
C SER A 8 17.48 2.62 13.02
N ARG A 9 17.06 2.26 14.24
CA ARG A 9 15.95 2.94 14.95
C ARG A 9 16.29 4.38 15.34
N SER A 10 17.54 4.64 15.72
CA SER A 10 18.05 5.99 16.01
C SER A 10 18.04 6.87 14.76
N LEU A 11 18.46 6.34 13.61
CA LEU A 11 18.45 7.07 12.33
C LEU A 11 17.04 7.35 11.82
N VAL A 12 16.09 6.43 12.00
CA VAL A 12 14.68 6.67 11.64
C VAL A 12 14.10 7.82 12.47
N SER A 13 14.35 7.84 13.79
CA SER A 13 13.94 8.95 14.67
C SER A 13 14.57 10.29 14.28
N GLN A 14 15.85 10.29 13.89
CA GLN A 14 16.56 11.48 13.42
C GLN A 14 16.04 11.95 12.04
N LEU A 15 15.69 11.03 11.15
CA LEU A 15 15.09 11.34 9.85
C LEU A 15 13.68 11.90 10.00
N ASP A 16 12.85 11.35 10.90
CA ASP A 16 11.50 11.86 11.17
C ASP A 16 11.53 13.29 11.73
N GLN A 17 12.53 13.62 12.56
CA GLN A 17 12.74 14.98 13.05
C GLN A 17 13.19 15.95 11.95
N ASN A 18 14.00 15.48 10.99
CA ASN A 18 14.50 16.31 9.88
C ASN A 18 13.48 16.45 8.73
N PHE A 19 12.71 15.40 8.41
CA PHE A 19 11.69 15.41 7.35
C PHE A 19 10.41 16.14 7.75
N ALA A 20 10.13 16.32 9.04
CA ALA A 20 9.04 17.18 9.50
C ALA A 20 9.17 18.63 8.98
N LEU A 21 10.39 19.07 8.65
CA LEU A 21 10.68 20.40 8.12
C LEU A 21 10.56 20.51 6.58
N ASP A 22 10.59 19.39 5.84
CA ASP A 22 10.59 19.35 4.37
C ASP A 22 9.26 18.85 3.76
N SER A 23 8.19 18.74 4.54
CA SER A 23 6.90 18.14 4.11
C SER A 23 6.06 18.98 3.11
N LEU A 24 6.66 19.92 2.38
CA LEU A 24 6.02 20.71 1.33
C LEU A 24 6.76 20.57 -0.01
N ALA A 25 6.78 19.35 -0.55
CA ALA A 25 7.00 19.14 -1.98
C ALA A 25 5.86 18.27 -2.53
N TYR A 26 4.73 18.93 -2.77
CA TYR A 26 3.78 18.46 -3.77
C TYR A 26 4.55 18.31 -5.09
N HIS A 27 4.62 17.09 -5.64
CA HIS A 27 5.11 16.91 -7.00
C HIS A 27 3.97 17.27 -7.97
N ASP A 28 4.15 18.37 -8.71
CA ASP A 28 3.18 18.98 -9.66
C ASP A 28 2.69 18.07 -10.81
N GLY A 29 3.15 16.82 -10.90
CA GLY A 29 2.85 15.91 -12.02
C GLY A 29 2.12 14.62 -11.66
N LEU A 30 1.79 14.38 -10.39
CA LEU A 30 1.08 13.16 -9.97
C LEU A 30 -0.38 13.52 -9.64
N PRO A 31 -1.38 12.85 -10.27
CA PRO A 31 -2.76 13.03 -9.84
C PRO A 31 -2.87 12.68 -8.35
N PRO A 32 -3.68 13.42 -7.56
CA PRO A 32 -3.86 13.15 -6.14
C PRO A 32 -4.18 11.67 -5.96
N LYS A 33 -3.43 10.98 -5.08
CA LYS A 33 -3.58 9.54 -4.78
C LYS A 33 -5.03 9.14 -4.43
N ASP A 34 -5.84 10.13 -4.13
CA ASP A 34 -7.16 10.00 -3.57
C ASP A 34 -8.27 10.30 -4.57
N GLN A 35 -8.07 10.32 -5.89
CA GLN A 35 -9.24 10.46 -6.80
C GLN A 35 -10.27 9.33 -6.61
N LYS A 36 -9.80 8.09 -6.40
CA LYS A 36 -10.67 6.97 -6.03
C LYS A 36 -11.26 7.13 -4.63
N GLN A 37 -10.50 7.68 -3.68
CA GLN A 37 -10.99 7.90 -2.32
C GLN A 37 -11.98 9.08 -2.25
N LEU A 38 -11.81 10.09 -3.11
CA LEU A 38 -12.69 11.23 -3.26
C LEU A 38 -13.98 10.79 -3.95
N ALA A 39 -13.87 10.00 -5.01
CA ALA A 39 -15.02 9.35 -5.65
C ALA A 39 -15.75 8.43 -4.68
N ASN A 40 -15.03 7.60 -3.90
CA ASN A 40 -15.63 6.74 -2.88
C ASN A 40 -16.24 7.56 -1.75
N LYS A 41 -15.63 8.67 -1.32
CA LYS A 41 -16.21 9.60 -0.33
C LYS A 41 -17.47 10.28 -0.85
N MET A 42 -17.48 10.74 -2.10
CA MET A 42 -18.66 11.30 -2.75
C MET A 42 -19.77 10.24 -2.88
N VAL A 43 -19.42 9.02 -3.27
CA VAL A 43 -20.34 7.89 -3.31
C VAL A 43 -20.86 7.56 -1.91
N ASP A 44 -20.01 7.54 -0.89
CA ASP A 44 -20.37 7.31 0.51
C ASP A 44 -21.27 8.42 1.06
N ASP A 45 -21.03 9.67 0.67
CA ASP A 45 -21.83 10.82 1.08
C ASP A 45 -23.18 10.84 0.36
N GLU A 46 -23.24 10.42 -0.91
CA GLU A 46 -24.51 10.17 -1.61
C GLU A 46 -25.24 8.95 -0.99
N LEU A 47 -24.54 7.86 -0.66
CA LEU A 47 -25.09 6.69 0.05
C LEU A 47 -25.62 7.04 1.46
N LYS A 48 -25.01 8.01 2.15
CA LYS A 48 -25.51 8.55 3.43
C LYS A 48 -26.69 9.51 3.25
N ARG A 49 -26.77 10.19 2.10
CA ARG A 49 -27.88 11.06 1.71
C ARG A 49 -29.12 10.24 1.35
N PHE A 50 -28.93 9.04 0.80
CA PHE A 50 -29.99 8.04 0.73
C PHE A 50 -30.36 7.60 2.16
N PRO A 51 -31.67 7.54 2.51
CA PRO A 51 -32.09 7.02 3.80
C PRO A 51 -31.55 5.59 3.95
N LYS A 52 -30.80 5.35 5.04
CA LYS A 52 -30.05 4.12 5.36
C LYS A 52 -30.88 2.84 5.51
N ALA A 53 -32.14 2.85 5.12
CA ALA A 53 -33.00 1.69 5.09
C ALA A 53 -33.58 1.57 3.67
N ILE A 54 -32.93 0.74 2.86
CA ILE A 54 -33.71 -0.13 1.98
C ILE A 54 -34.31 -1.20 2.91
N ASP A 55 -35.25 -0.79 3.77
CA ASP A 55 -36.40 -1.64 4.10
C ASP A 55 -37.43 -1.48 2.95
N ALA A 56 -36.94 -1.24 1.72
CA ALA A 56 -37.72 -0.81 0.56
C ALA A 56 -38.08 -2.00 -0.36
N ILE A 57 -38.00 -3.22 0.16
CA ILE A 57 -38.83 -4.29 -0.38
C ILE A 57 -40.01 -4.38 0.57
N ASP A 58 -41.11 -3.79 0.16
CA ASP A 58 -42.39 -3.93 0.83
C ASP A 58 -42.83 -5.40 0.76
N GLU A 59 -42.47 -6.19 1.78
CA GLU A 59 -42.85 -7.59 1.90
C GLU A 59 -44.35 -7.76 2.17
N SER A 60 -45.06 -6.69 2.55
CA SER A 60 -46.50 -6.75 2.84
C SER A 60 -47.34 -7.08 1.60
N ARG A 61 -46.83 -6.77 0.39
CA ARG A 61 -47.45 -7.15 -0.89
C ARG A 61 -47.27 -8.61 -1.28
N PHE A 62 -46.41 -9.35 -0.60
CA PHE A 62 -46.13 -10.76 -0.90
C PHE A 62 -46.43 -11.70 0.27
N SER A 63 -46.70 -11.13 1.45
CA SER A 63 -47.20 -11.87 2.61
C SER A 63 -48.67 -12.22 2.41
N VAL A 64 -49.03 -13.48 2.64
CA VAL A 64 -50.43 -13.92 2.71
C VAL A 64 -51.07 -13.21 3.91
N PRO A 65 -52.19 -12.48 3.75
CA PRO A 65 -52.94 -12.01 4.90
C PRO A 65 -53.56 -13.24 5.61
N ASP A 66 -53.43 -13.31 6.93
CA ASP A 66 -54.07 -14.39 7.70
C ASP A 66 -55.59 -14.31 7.51
N LEU A 67 -56.17 -15.41 7.02
CA LEU A 67 -57.61 -15.50 6.72
C LEU A 67 -58.50 -15.25 7.95
N GLU A 68 -57.95 -15.37 9.15
CA GLU A 68 -58.63 -15.11 10.43
C GLU A 68 -58.71 -13.61 10.78
N GLN A 69 -57.90 -12.76 10.15
CA GLN A 69 -57.82 -11.32 10.41
C GLN A 69 -58.61 -10.46 9.41
N LEU A 70 -59.19 -11.08 8.39
CA LEU A 70 -59.90 -10.39 7.32
C LEU A 70 -61.38 -10.17 7.70
N ASP A 71 -61.82 -8.92 7.90
CA ASP A 71 -63.24 -8.64 8.10
C ASP A 71 -63.99 -8.68 6.77
N THR A 72 -64.51 -9.85 6.42
CA THR A 72 -65.29 -10.10 5.20
C THR A 72 -66.58 -9.26 5.07
N ARG A 73 -66.93 -8.46 6.09
CA ARG A 73 -68.08 -7.55 6.05
C ARG A 73 -67.76 -6.18 5.44
N ASP A 74 -66.50 -5.75 5.37
CA ASP A 74 -66.11 -4.52 4.67
C ASP A 74 -65.75 -4.82 3.19
N PRO A 75 -66.52 -4.32 2.21
CA PRO A 75 -66.26 -4.58 0.80
C PRO A 75 -64.92 -4.01 0.31
N ASN A 76 -64.36 -2.97 0.96
CA ASN A 76 -63.09 -2.38 0.55
C ASN A 76 -61.88 -3.24 0.98
N GLU A 77 -61.97 -3.91 2.12
CA GLU A 77 -60.91 -4.82 2.59
C GLU A 77 -60.91 -6.12 1.78
N ALA A 78 -62.09 -6.62 1.41
CA ALA A 78 -62.23 -7.79 0.54
C ALA A 78 -61.60 -7.59 -0.85
N LEU A 79 -61.77 -6.40 -1.46
CA LEU A 79 -61.16 -6.08 -2.75
C LEU A 79 -59.63 -5.99 -2.68
N LYS A 80 -59.09 -5.34 -1.65
CA LYS A 80 -57.63 -5.26 -1.42
C LYS A 80 -57.01 -6.63 -1.18
N ALA A 81 -57.69 -7.51 -0.45
CA ALA A 81 -57.24 -8.87 -0.24
C ALA A 81 -57.22 -9.67 -1.56
N LEU A 82 -58.24 -9.50 -2.41
CA LEU A 82 -58.31 -10.16 -3.72
C LEU A 82 -57.17 -9.73 -4.64
N GLU A 83 -56.86 -8.43 -4.70
CA GLU A 83 -55.71 -7.90 -5.46
C GLU A 83 -54.38 -8.46 -4.94
N LEU A 84 -54.24 -8.61 -3.62
CA LEU A 84 -53.05 -9.18 -2.99
C LEU A 84 -52.89 -10.68 -3.31
N PHE A 85 -53.97 -11.46 -3.26
CA PHE A 85 -53.97 -12.86 -3.66
C PHE A 85 -53.65 -13.05 -5.14
N GLU A 86 -54.17 -12.20 -6.01
CA GLU A 86 -53.87 -12.22 -7.44
C GLU A 86 -52.37 -11.94 -7.68
N ALA A 87 -51.82 -10.89 -7.05
CA ALA A 87 -50.40 -10.56 -7.13
C ALA A 87 -49.51 -11.72 -6.64
N GLN A 88 -49.92 -12.40 -5.57
CA GLN A 88 -49.20 -13.55 -5.03
C GLN A 88 -49.25 -14.76 -5.96
N LEU A 89 -50.40 -15.05 -6.58
CA LEU A 89 -50.55 -16.15 -7.52
C LEU A 89 -49.62 -15.95 -8.73
N MET A 90 -49.59 -14.73 -9.28
CA MET A 90 -48.65 -14.39 -10.35
C MET A 90 -47.18 -14.54 -9.90
N PHE A 91 -46.83 -14.10 -8.70
CA PHE A 91 -45.48 -14.27 -8.16
C PHE A 91 -45.09 -15.75 -8.00
N MET A 92 -46.01 -16.60 -7.54
CA MET A 92 -45.78 -18.05 -7.44
C MET A 92 -45.57 -18.70 -8.80
N ASP A 93 -46.35 -18.31 -9.82
CA ASP A 93 -46.17 -18.80 -11.19
C ASP A 93 -44.83 -18.38 -11.79
N PHE A 94 -44.42 -17.13 -11.55
CA PHE A 94 -43.12 -16.64 -11.97
C PHE A 94 -41.96 -17.34 -11.23
N ARG A 95 -42.09 -17.52 -9.92
CA ARG A 95 -41.12 -18.27 -9.10
C ARG A 95 -40.99 -19.71 -9.58
N LYS A 96 -42.10 -20.37 -9.93
CA LYS A 96 -42.09 -21.73 -10.48
C LYS A 96 -41.30 -21.80 -11.80
N HIS A 97 -41.52 -20.86 -12.71
CA HIS A 97 -40.75 -20.78 -13.96
C HIS A 97 -39.26 -20.54 -13.70
N HIS A 98 -38.91 -19.62 -12.79
CA HIS A 98 -37.53 -19.38 -12.39
C HIS A 98 -36.87 -20.61 -11.75
N LEU A 99 -37.58 -21.33 -10.88
CA LEU A 99 -37.07 -22.57 -10.29
C LEU A 99 -36.86 -23.65 -11.35
N GLN A 100 -37.75 -23.78 -12.32
CA GLN A 100 -37.56 -24.71 -13.45
C GLN A 100 -36.32 -24.34 -14.27
N LEU A 101 -36.09 -23.05 -14.53
CA LEU A 101 -34.91 -22.57 -15.24
C LEU A 101 -33.62 -22.82 -14.44
N ALA A 102 -33.65 -22.54 -13.13
CA ALA A 102 -32.54 -22.77 -12.22
C ALA A 102 -32.23 -24.27 -12.08
N GLN A 103 -33.25 -25.13 -12.05
CA GLN A 103 -33.06 -26.58 -12.04
C GLN A 103 -32.44 -27.07 -13.35
N LYS A 104 -32.84 -26.50 -14.48
CA LYS A 104 -32.33 -26.88 -15.81
C LYS A 104 -30.89 -26.42 -16.05
N TYR A 105 -30.53 -25.19 -15.68
CA TYR A 105 -29.25 -24.59 -16.05
C TYR A 105 -28.33 -24.22 -14.87
N GLY A 106 -28.86 -24.14 -13.65
CA GLY A 106 -28.13 -23.64 -12.49
C GLY A 106 -26.89 -24.47 -12.16
N ALA A 107 -26.99 -25.80 -12.16
CA ALA A 107 -25.84 -26.66 -11.89
C ALA A 107 -24.71 -26.49 -12.94
N GLY A 108 -25.07 -26.30 -14.22
CA GLY A 108 -24.10 -26.05 -15.29
C GLY A 108 -23.44 -24.68 -15.16
N ALA A 109 -24.24 -23.64 -14.94
CA ALA A 109 -23.74 -22.28 -14.75
C ALA A 109 -22.81 -22.17 -13.52
N LEU A 110 -23.16 -22.83 -12.41
CA LEU A 110 -22.33 -22.86 -11.19
C LEU A 110 -20.99 -23.58 -11.42
N ARG A 111 -20.99 -24.67 -12.19
CA ARG A 111 -19.73 -25.36 -12.54
C ARG A 111 -18.86 -24.49 -13.44
N GLN A 112 -19.46 -23.83 -14.43
CA GLN A 112 -18.75 -22.92 -15.32
C GLN A 112 -18.14 -21.75 -14.54
N SER A 113 -18.92 -21.08 -13.69
CA SER A 113 -18.42 -19.97 -12.86
C SER A 113 -17.33 -20.43 -11.90
N SER A 114 -17.47 -21.62 -11.31
CA SER A 114 -16.43 -22.20 -10.46
C SER A 114 -15.14 -22.47 -11.25
N SER A 115 -15.25 -22.94 -12.50
CA SER A 115 -14.09 -23.18 -13.37
C SER A 115 -13.40 -21.87 -13.76
N THR A 116 -14.16 -20.84 -14.14
CA THR A 116 -13.58 -19.53 -14.48
C THR A 116 -12.90 -18.89 -13.28
N MET A 117 -13.50 -18.96 -12.08
CA MET A 117 -12.89 -18.46 -10.85
C MET A 117 -11.59 -19.20 -10.51
N LYS A 118 -11.53 -20.53 -10.73
CA LYS A 118 -10.29 -21.30 -10.55
C LYS A 118 -9.19 -20.84 -11.51
N HIS A 119 -9.51 -20.67 -12.80
CA HIS A 119 -8.53 -20.19 -13.77
C HIS A 119 -8.00 -18.79 -13.44
N VAL A 120 -8.88 -17.87 -13.06
CA VAL A 120 -8.47 -16.52 -12.63
C VAL A 120 -7.56 -16.59 -11.40
N SER A 121 -7.90 -17.44 -10.42
CA SER A 121 -7.07 -17.65 -9.23
C SER A 121 -5.68 -18.19 -9.58
N GLU A 122 -5.60 -19.17 -10.48
CA GLU A 122 -4.33 -19.73 -10.96
C GLU A 122 -3.49 -18.68 -11.71
N GLU A 123 -4.11 -17.86 -12.57
CA GLU A 123 -3.44 -16.80 -13.29
C GLU A 123 -2.86 -15.74 -12.34
N ILE A 124 -3.65 -15.31 -11.35
CA ILE A 124 -3.19 -14.38 -10.30
C ILE A 124 -2.02 -15.00 -9.53
N GLY A 125 -2.12 -16.29 -9.18
CA GLY A 125 -1.05 -17.04 -8.53
C GLY A 125 0.25 -17.03 -9.35
N ARG A 126 0.16 -17.29 -10.66
CA ARG A 126 1.32 -17.25 -11.57
C ARG A 126 1.95 -15.85 -11.61
N LYS A 127 1.15 -14.80 -11.83
CA LYS A 127 1.64 -13.41 -11.83
C LYS A 127 2.31 -13.03 -10.51
N ALA A 128 1.75 -13.44 -9.38
CA ALA A 128 2.36 -13.20 -8.07
C ALA A 128 3.74 -13.89 -7.94
N THR A 129 3.87 -15.13 -8.45
CA THR A 129 5.18 -15.82 -8.43
C THR A 129 6.19 -15.18 -9.37
N GLU A 130 5.76 -14.66 -10.52
CA GLU A 130 6.62 -13.95 -11.47
C GLU A 130 7.15 -12.65 -10.88
N LEU A 131 6.27 -11.80 -10.34
CA LEU A 131 6.66 -10.58 -9.63
C LEU A 131 7.59 -10.86 -8.44
N LYS A 132 7.37 -11.98 -7.73
CA LYS A 132 8.26 -12.40 -6.65
C LYS A 132 9.66 -12.75 -7.17
N LYS A 133 9.77 -13.40 -8.34
CA LYS A 133 11.07 -13.70 -8.95
C LYS A 133 11.77 -12.42 -9.39
N GLU A 134 11.06 -11.53 -10.08
CA GLU A 134 11.59 -10.25 -10.54
C GLU A 134 12.11 -9.40 -9.36
N THR A 135 11.33 -9.28 -8.28
CA THR A 135 11.78 -8.56 -7.07
C THR A 135 13.03 -9.18 -6.45
N PHE A 136 13.14 -10.51 -6.43
CA PHE A 136 14.37 -11.17 -5.96
C PHE A 136 15.56 -10.91 -6.86
N GLU A 137 15.38 -10.89 -8.18
CA GLU A 137 16.44 -10.59 -9.14
C GLU A 137 16.94 -9.15 -8.97
N ILE A 138 16.03 -8.18 -8.85
CA ILE A 138 16.37 -6.78 -8.57
C ILE A 138 17.12 -6.66 -7.24
N HIS A 139 16.65 -7.32 -6.17
CA HIS A 139 17.36 -7.31 -4.89
C HIS A 139 18.75 -7.93 -4.97
N ARG A 140 18.90 -9.01 -5.76
CA ARG A 140 20.18 -9.66 -5.98
C ARG A 140 21.14 -8.76 -6.74
N GLU A 141 20.66 -8.06 -7.77
CA GLU A 141 21.44 -7.10 -8.54
C GLU A 141 21.88 -5.92 -7.67
N ARG A 142 20.95 -5.25 -6.99
CA ARG A 142 21.25 -4.16 -6.04
C ARG A 142 22.29 -4.59 -5.00
N LYS A 143 22.16 -5.80 -4.45
CA LYS A 143 23.13 -6.30 -3.47
C LYS A 143 24.54 -6.45 -4.07
N ARG A 144 24.66 -6.87 -5.33
CA ARG A 144 25.96 -6.95 -6.02
C ARG A 144 26.54 -5.57 -6.27
N GLU A 145 25.73 -4.62 -6.74
CA GLU A 145 26.15 -3.24 -6.98
C GLU A 145 26.61 -2.57 -5.69
N HIS A 146 25.82 -2.66 -4.61
CA HIS A 146 26.20 -2.13 -3.31
C HIS A 146 27.48 -2.78 -2.76
N ALA A 147 27.69 -4.08 -3.00
CA ALA A 147 28.92 -4.74 -2.59
C ALA A 147 30.14 -4.24 -3.39
N LEU A 148 29.98 -3.93 -4.68
CA LEU A 148 31.03 -3.37 -5.52
C LEU A 148 31.35 -1.93 -5.12
N LEU A 149 30.33 -1.07 -5.04
CA LEU A 149 30.48 0.32 -4.60
C LEU A 149 31.06 0.40 -3.18
N GLY A 150 30.61 -0.48 -2.28
CA GLY A 150 31.14 -0.54 -0.92
C GLY A 150 32.62 -0.92 -0.84
N LYS A 151 33.15 -1.68 -1.82
CA LYS A 151 34.61 -1.92 -1.91
C LYS A 151 35.33 -0.68 -2.39
N GLN A 152 34.83 -0.03 -3.44
CA GLN A 152 35.43 1.19 -3.99
C GLN A 152 35.47 2.33 -2.96
N ILE A 153 34.40 2.50 -2.19
CA ILE A 153 34.35 3.50 -1.12
C ILE A 153 35.42 3.20 -0.06
N LYS A 154 35.58 1.94 0.36
CA LYS A 154 36.64 1.57 1.32
C LYS A 154 38.03 1.82 0.78
N GLU A 155 38.29 1.47 -0.48
CA GLU A 155 39.58 1.74 -1.13
C GLU A 155 39.88 3.24 -1.18
N LEU A 156 38.88 4.07 -1.49
CA LEU A 156 39.01 5.53 -1.48
C LEU A 156 39.19 6.10 -0.07
N GLU A 157 38.49 5.56 0.94
CA GLU A 157 38.65 5.95 2.34
C GLU A 157 40.06 5.61 2.85
N GLU A 158 40.57 4.41 2.53
CA GLU A 158 41.93 4.00 2.87
C GLU A 158 42.97 4.90 2.18
N ALA A 159 42.83 5.15 0.88
CA ALA A 159 43.71 6.04 0.14
C ALA A 159 43.69 7.48 0.68
N TRP A 160 42.51 8.00 1.03
CA TRP A 160 42.36 9.33 1.61
C TRP A 160 42.99 9.44 3.01
N ASN A 161 42.82 8.41 3.84
CA ASN A 161 43.46 8.34 5.16
C ASN A 161 44.98 8.30 5.04
N GLU A 162 45.52 7.49 4.13
CA GLU A 162 46.95 7.43 3.88
C GLU A 162 47.50 8.78 3.40
N ASP A 163 46.84 9.44 2.44
CA ASP A 163 47.28 10.74 1.94
C ASP A 163 47.22 11.82 3.03
N SER A 164 46.15 11.83 3.83
CA SER A 164 46.02 12.73 4.98
C SER A 164 47.14 12.51 6.01
N GLN A 165 47.51 11.25 6.27
CA GLN A 165 48.64 10.92 7.14
C GLN A 165 49.97 11.40 6.55
N ARG A 166 50.21 11.20 5.24
CA ARG A 166 51.42 11.70 4.57
C ARG A 166 51.53 13.22 4.63
N VAL A 167 50.43 13.94 4.41
CA VAL A 167 50.40 15.41 4.52
C VAL A 167 50.74 15.85 5.95
N ASN A 168 50.21 15.18 6.97
CA ASN A 168 50.53 15.49 8.36
C ASN A 168 52.00 15.20 8.69
N GLN A 169 52.55 14.05 8.27
CA GLN A 169 53.97 13.72 8.43
C GLN A 169 54.88 14.73 7.73
N LEU A 170 54.52 15.20 6.53
CA LEU A 170 55.25 16.24 5.81
C LEU A 170 55.21 17.58 6.56
N ARG A 171 54.06 17.96 7.11
CA ARG A 171 53.93 19.17 7.94
C ARG A 171 54.81 19.11 9.18
N GLU A 172 54.84 17.98 9.87
CA GLU A 172 55.71 17.76 11.03
C GLU A 172 57.20 17.82 10.66
N ALA A 173 57.60 17.18 9.55
CA ALA A 173 58.98 17.22 9.06
C ALA A 173 59.42 18.65 8.69
N ILE A 174 58.56 19.43 8.05
CA ILE A 174 58.81 20.85 7.75
C ILE A 174 58.97 21.65 9.03
N ALA A 175 58.10 21.46 10.02
CA ALA A 175 58.19 22.15 11.32
C ALA A 175 59.52 21.82 12.04
N ALA A 176 59.91 20.55 12.08
CA ALA A 176 61.18 20.11 12.66
C ALA A 176 62.39 20.71 11.94
N LYS A 177 62.37 20.75 10.60
CA LYS A 177 63.45 21.35 9.80
C LYS A 177 63.54 22.86 10.00
N ARG A 178 62.41 23.56 10.11
CA ARG A 178 62.39 25.00 10.44
C ARG A 178 63.01 25.26 11.81
N ALA A 179 62.68 24.45 12.83
CA ALA A 179 63.27 24.56 14.15
C ALA A 179 64.80 24.31 14.14
N GLN A 180 65.27 23.34 13.35
CA GLN A 180 66.72 23.10 13.17
C GLN A 180 67.43 24.31 12.53
N ILE A 181 66.85 24.88 11.47
CA ILE A 181 67.42 26.08 10.81
C ILE A 181 67.48 27.24 11.79
N GLU A 182 66.41 27.48 12.57
CA GLU A 182 66.38 28.55 13.57
C GLU A 182 67.46 28.35 14.66
N ALA A 183 67.66 27.11 15.13
CA ALA A 183 68.72 26.79 16.08
C ALA A 183 70.12 27.01 15.48
N SER A 184 70.35 26.62 14.23
CA SER A 184 71.63 26.87 13.54
C SER A 184 71.91 28.36 13.34
N LEU A 185 70.89 29.17 13.00
CA LEU A 185 71.04 30.63 12.87
C LEU A 185 71.44 31.27 14.19
N LYS A 186 70.77 30.91 15.30
CA LYS A 186 71.15 31.40 16.64
C LYS A 186 72.58 31.03 17.03
N ASN A 187 73.05 29.84 16.63
CA ASN A 187 74.43 29.43 16.89
C ASN A 187 75.45 30.26 16.10
N ILE A 188 75.13 30.67 14.87
CA ILE A 188 76.00 31.54 14.06
C ILE A 188 76.06 32.95 14.67
N GLU A 189 74.91 33.52 15.06
CA GLU A 189 74.86 34.83 15.74
C GLU A 189 75.69 34.85 17.03
N ASN A 190 75.73 33.75 17.78
CA ASN A 190 76.56 33.59 18.98
C ASN A 190 78.06 33.41 18.69
N ILE A 191 78.47 33.05 17.47
CA ILE A 191 79.89 32.93 17.07
C ILE A 191 80.42 34.28 16.55
N GLU A 192 79.55 35.12 15.99
CA GLU A 192 79.89 36.44 15.46
C GLU A 192 79.87 37.57 16.52
N SER A 193 79.42 37.27 17.75
CA SER A 193 79.44 38.15 18.92
C SER A 193 80.60 37.83 19.87
#